data_AF-A0A4U0WV99-F1
#
_entry.id   AF-A0A4U0WV99-F1
#
_cell.length_a   1.000
_cell.length_b   1.000
_cell.length_c   1.000
_cell.angle_alpha   90.00
_cell.angle_beta   90.00
_cell.angle_gamma   90.00
#
_symmetry.space_group_name_H-M   'P 1'
#
loop_
_entity.id
_entity.type
_entity.pdbx_description
1 polymer ?
#
loop_
_entity_poly.entity_id
_entity_poly.type
_entity_poly.pdbx_seq_one_letter_code
_entity_poly.pdbx_strand_id
1 'polypeptide(L)'
;MSASLAPECNEVKERYDSCFLKWYKFLRGNATTDECEPLFKQYKACLSVALKEKGIDAMLDEARESNRENDADHLRPSYSKGDEKDAMLGGH
;
A
#
# COMPACT_ATOMS: atom_id res chain seq x y z
N MET A 1 -17.51 0.47 9.82
CA MET A 1 -16.50 0.16 8.77
C MET A 1 -16.87 -1.15 8.11
N SER A 2 -16.38 -1.41 6.91
CA SER A 2 -16.61 -2.71 6.24
C SER A 2 -15.93 -3.83 7.02
N ALA A 3 -16.54 -5.00 7.10
CA ALA A 3 -15.89 -6.17 7.68
C ALA A 3 -14.68 -6.59 6.85
N SER A 4 -13.67 -7.14 7.51
CA SER A 4 -12.56 -7.84 6.87
C SER A 4 -13.03 -9.18 6.30
N LEU A 5 -12.27 -9.72 5.34
CA LEU A 5 -12.45 -11.08 4.84
C LEU A 5 -12.29 -12.14 5.95
N ALA A 6 -11.43 -11.83 6.93
CA ALA A 6 -11.14 -12.64 8.09
C ALA A 6 -11.66 -11.93 9.35
N PRO A 7 -12.67 -12.48 10.06
CA PRO A 7 -13.25 -11.87 11.26
C PRO A 7 -12.21 -11.52 12.33
N GLU A 8 -11.17 -12.33 12.47
CA GLU A 8 -10.03 -12.13 13.37
C GLU A 8 -9.20 -10.89 13.05
N CYS A 9 -9.25 -10.40 11.81
CA CYS A 9 -8.55 -9.17 11.40
C CYS A 9 -9.41 -7.91 11.54
N ASN A 10 -10.68 -8.01 11.94
CA ASN A 10 -11.62 -6.88 11.98
C ASN A 10 -11.15 -5.73 12.89
N GLU A 11 -10.63 -6.05 14.08
CA GLU A 11 -10.20 -5.03 15.03
C GLU A 11 -9.02 -4.22 14.49
N VAL A 12 -8.01 -4.88 13.93
CA VAL A 12 -6.84 -4.22 13.34
C VAL A 12 -7.24 -3.45 12.07
N LYS A 13 -8.18 -3.99 11.29
CA LYS A 13 -8.77 -3.31 10.13
C LYS A 13 -9.45 -2.01 10.53
N GLU A 14 -10.29 -2.00 11.56
CA GLU A 14 -10.99 -0.78 11.97
C GLU A 14 -10.03 0.30 12.43
N ARG A 15 -8.97 -0.07 13.16
CA ARG A 15 -7.93 0.88 13.59
C ARG A 15 -7.20 1.46 12.38
N TYR A 16 -6.81 0.62 11.43
CA TYR A 16 -6.18 1.05 10.19
C TYR A 16 -7.10 1.95 9.35
N ASP A 17 -8.34 1.53 9.09
CA ASP A 17 -9.32 2.29 8.30
C ASP A 17 -9.62 3.64 8.96
N SER A 18 -9.73 3.69 10.29
CA SER A 18 -9.92 4.95 11.05
C SER A 18 -8.75 5.91 10.84
N CYS A 19 -7.52 5.40 10.96
CA CYS A 19 -6.31 6.17 10.70
C CYS A 19 -6.28 6.66 9.25
N PHE A 20 -6.48 5.75 8.30
CA PHE A 20 -6.45 6.05 6.87
C PHE A 20 -7.50 7.09 6.47
N LEU A 21 -8.74 7.01 6.98
CA LEU A 21 -9.77 7.99 6.68
C LEU A 21 -9.45 9.37 7.27
N LYS A 22 -8.80 9.42 8.44
CA LYS A 22 -8.29 10.67 9.01
C LYS A 22 -7.19 11.23 8.10
N TRP A 23 -6.15 10.44 7.84
CA TRP A 23 -5.06 10.76 6.94
C TRP A 23 -5.59 11.27 5.58
N TYR A 24 -6.46 10.52 4.92
CA TYR A 24 -7.08 10.88 3.65
C TYR A 24 -7.86 12.20 3.70
N LYS A 25 -8.65 12.45 4.76
CA LYS A 25 -9.40 13.71 4.93
C LYS A 25 -8.49 14.91 5.16
N PHE A 26 -7.38 14.73 5.88
CA PHE A 26 -6.40 15.79 6.13
C PHE A 26 -5.56 16.12 4.89
N LEU A 27 -5.55 15.24 3.89
CA LEU A 27 -4.55 15.24 2.83
C LEU A 27 -5.11 15.45 1.42
N ARG A 28 -5.93 16.51 1.27
CA ARG A 28 -6.05 17.21 -0.02
C ARG A 28 -4.73 17.91 -0.40
N GLY A 29 -3.61 17.17 -0.46
CA GLY A 29 -2.36 17.59 -1.10
C GLY A 29 -1.11 17.75 -0.23
N ASN A 30 -1.11 17.45 1.08
CA ASN A 30 0.05 17.75 1.96
C ASN A 30 0.56 16.55 2.78
N ALA A 31 0.38 15.34 2.26
CA ALA A 31 0.69 14.10 2.96
C ALA A 31 2.18 13.81 2.89
N THR A 32 2.94 14.26 3.88
CA THR A 32 4.40 14.05 3.86
C THR A 32 4.83 12.77 4.59
N THR A 33 3.98 12.21 5.45
CA THR A 33 4.31 11.03 6.27
C THR A 33 3.17 10.01 6.28
N ASP A 34 3.52 8.73 6.11
CA ASP A 34 2.58 7.62 6.31
C ASP A 34 2.51 7.24 7.79
N GLU A 35 1.69 7.98 8.53
CA GLU A 35 1.46 7.73 9.96
C GLU A 35 0.69 6.42 10.22
N CYS A 36 0.01 5.88 9.21
CA CYS A 36 -0.81 4.68 9.31
C CYS A 36 -0.05 3.40 8.92
N GLU A 37 1.17 3.50 8.39
CA GLU A 37 2.03 2.39 8.01
C GLU A 37 2.13 1.28 9.09
N PRO A 38 2.36 1.55 10.39
CA PRO A 38 2.44 0.48 11.40
C PRO A 38 1.11 -0.27 11.56
N LEU A 39 -0.02 0.41 11.45
CA LEU A 39 -1.34 -0.22 11.49
C LEU A 39 -1.60 -1.05 10.23
N PHE A 40 -1.17 -0.52 9.07
CA PHE A 40 -1.26 -1.24 7.81
C PHE A 40 -0.43 -2.53 7.82
N LYS A 41 0.81 -2.48 8.32
CA LYS A 41 1.68 -3.67 8.44
C LYS A 41 1.04 -4.76 9.28
N GLN A 42 0.44 -4.39 10.42
CA GLN A 42 -0.28 -5.34 11.29
C GLN A 42 -1.50 -5.95 10.58
N TYR A 43 -2.32 -5.11 9.93
CA TYR A 43 -3.49 -5.58 9.20
C TYR A 43 -3.09 -6.50 8.03
N LYS A 44 -2.09 -6.11 7.24
CA LYS A 44 -1.56 -6.88 6.12
C LYS A 44 -1.01 -8.23 6.57
N ALA A 45 -0.30 -8.28 7.70
CA ALA A 45 0.20 -9.53 8.26
C ALA A 45 -0.95 -10.48 8.63
N CYS A 46 -1.98 -9.97 9.31
CA CYS A 46 -3.17 -10.76 9.65
C CYS A 46 -3.87 -11.29 8.39
N LEU A 47 -4.13 -10.42 7.43
CA LEU A 47 -4.76 -10.79 6.16
C LEU A 47 -3.96 -11.83 5.38
N SER A 48 -2.63 -11.73 5.36
CA SER A 48 -1.78 -12.64 4.57
C SER A 48 -1.89 -14.08 5.05
N VAL A 49 -2.14 -14.30 6.34
CA VAL A 49 -2.43 -15.64 6.88
C VAL A 49 -3.77 -16.14 6.35
N ALA A 50 -4.83 -15.34 6.52
CA ALA A 50 -6.17 -15.70 6.08
C ALA A 50 -6.27 -15.96 4.56
N LEU A 51 -5.57 -15.16 3.74
CA LEU A 51 -5.54 -15.34 2.29
C LEU A 51 -4.94 -16.70 1.89
N LYS A 52 -3.87 -17.12 2.57
CA LYS A 52 -3.22 -18.42 2.37
C LYS A 52 -4.12 -19.58 2.80
N GLU A 53 -4.76 -19.48 3.97
CA GLU A 53 -5.68 -20.51 4.45
C GLU A 53 -6.90 -20.71 3.55
N LYS A 54 -7.35 -19.64 2.88
CA LYS A 54 -8.43 -19.68 1.88
C LYS A 54 -7.95 -20.14 0.50
N GLY A 55 -6.64 -20.27 0.26
CA GLY A 55 -6.06 -20.68 -1.02
C GLY A 55 -6.24 -19.68 -2.16
N ILE A 56 -6.43 -18.39 -1.84
CA ILE A 56 -6.64 -17.32 -2.82
C ILE A 56 -5.40 -16.43 -3.01
N ASP A 57 -4.34 -16.68 -2.25
CA ASP A 57 -3.08 -15.93 -2.31
C ASP A 57 -2.42 -16.02 -3.68
N ALA A 58 -2.35 -17.21 -4.29
CA ALA A 58 -1.78 -17.39 -5.62
C ALA A 58 -2.55 -16.63 -6.72
N MET A 59 -3.88 -16.70 -6.70
CA MET A 59 -4.73 -15.98 -7.66
C MET A 59 -4.60 -14.46 -7.48
N LEU A 60 -4.49 -14.01 -6.24
CA LEU A 60 -4.31 -12.59 -5.94
C LEU A 60 -2.94 -12.08 -6.43
N ASP A 61 -1.89 -12.88 -6.29
CA ASP A 61 -0.55 -12.51 -6.74
C ASP A 61 -0.43 -12.53 -8.26
N GLU A 62 -1.07 -13.48 -8.95
CA GLU A 62 -1.18 -13.47 -10.42
C GLU A 62 -1.95 -12.25 -10.93
N ALA A 63 -3.05 -11.88 -10.27
CA ALA A 63 -3.82 -10.68 -10.60
C ALA A 63 -3.00 -9.39 -10.41
N ARG A 64 -2.11 -9.34 -9.41
CA ARG A 64 -1.18 -8.22 -9.21
C ARG A 64 -0.10 -8.18 -10.28
N GLU A 65 0.53 -9.31 -10.58
CA GLU A 65 1.63 -9.35 -11.56
C GLU A 65 1.14 -9.03 -12.97
N SER A 66 -0.03 -9.54 -13.36
CA SER A 66 -0.65 -9.24 -14.66
C SER A 66 -0.99 -7.76 -14.87
N ASN A 67 -1.13 -6.97 -13.79
CA ASN A 67 -1.35 -5.52 -13.86
C ASN A 67 -0.08 -4.70 -13.64
N ARG A 68 1.08 -5.35 -13.45
CA ARG A 68 2.33 -4.68 -13.05
C ARG A 68 2.78 -3.57 -13.99
N GLU A 69 2.66 -3.77 -15.30
CA GLU A 69 3.03 -2.74 -16.30
C GLU A 69 2.11 -1.53 -16.19
N ASN A 70 0.80 -1.75 -16.02
CA ASN A 70 -0.19 -0.70 -15.82
C ASN A 70 0.06 0.07 -14.50
N ASP A 71 0.35 -0.66 -13.42
CA ASP A 71 0.71 -0.09 -12.13
C ASP A 71 2.00 0.74 -12.22
N ALA A 72 3.00 0.28 -12.97
CA ALA A 72 4.25 1.02 -13.18
C ALA A 72 4.04 2.34 -13.92
N ASP A 73 3.05 2.43 -14.81
CA ASP A 73 2.74 3.67 -15.50
C ASP A 73 1.92 4.64 -14.67
N HIS A 74 0.96 4.15 -13.86
CA HIS A 74 -0.06 4.97 -13.21
C HIS A 74 0.10 5.16 -11.70
N LEU A 75 0.85 4.30 -11.01
CA LEU A 75 1.08 4.39 -9.57
C LEU A 75 2.44 5.02 -9.23
N ARG A 76 3.17 5.54 -10.22
CA ARG A 76 4.42 6.27 -9.97
C ARG A 76 4.15 7.46 -9.04
N PRO A 77 4.93 7.62 -7.94
CA PRO A 77 4.82 8.79 -7.09
C PRO A 77 5.07 10.05 -7.91
N SER A 78 4.08 10.93 -7.98
CA SER A 78 4.18 12.22 -8.65
C SER A 78 4.92 13.26 -7.78
N TYR A 79 6.06 12.93 -7.16
CA TYR A 79 6.96 13.93 -6.57
C TYR A 79 8.38 13.42 -6.30
N SER A 80 9.28 13.68 -7.25
CA SER A 80 10.66 14.16 -7.00
C SER A 80 11.20 14.69 -8.32
N LYS A 81 10.67 15.84 -8.75
CA LYS A 81 11.31 16.64 -9.79
C LYS A 81 12.32 17.55 -9.10
N GLY A 82 13.50 17.00 -8.84
CA GLY A 82 14.64 17.79 -8.37
C GLY A 82 15.67 16.99 -7.63
N ASP A 83 16.33 16.02 -8.30
CA ASP A 83 17.73 15.60 -8.04
C ASP A 83 18.23 14.68 -9.18
N GLU A 84 17.96 15.05 -10.44
CA GLU A 84 18.49 14.35 -11.64
C GLU A 84 19.65 15.14 -12.26
N LYS A 85 20.72 15.42 -11.50
CA LYS A 85 21.92 16.05 -12.10
C LYS A 85 23.30 15.55 -11.67
N ASP A 86 23.41 14.45 -10.91
CA ASP A 86 24.72 13.97 -10.47
C ASP A 86 24.94 12.45 -10.59
N ALA A 87 24.52 11.80 -11.69
CA ALA A 87 24.79 10.35 -11.85
C ALA A 87 25.16 9.84 -13.26
N MET A 88 25.37 10.67 -14.28
CA MET A 88 25.66 10.15 -15.64
C MET A 88 26.66 10.98 -16.48
N LEU A 89 27.67 11.62 -15.88
CA LEU A 89 28.85 12.08 -16.63
C LEU A 89 30.14 11.89 -15.82
N GLY A 90 30.66 10.67 -15.86
CA GLY A 90 31.97 10.31 -15.33
C GLY A 90 32.31 8.87 -15.69
N GLY A 91 32.87 8.65 -16.88
CA GLY A 91 33.29 7.30 -17.30
C GLY A 91 33.81 7.20 -18.72
N HIS A 92 35.04 7.71 -18.92
CA HIS A 92 35.94 7.63 -20.07
C HIS A 92 35.53 8.29 -21.41
#